data_AF-B9X7P8-F1
#
_entry.id   AF-B9X7P8-F1
#
_cell.length_a   1.000
_cell.length_b   1.000
_cell.length_c   1.000
_cell.angle_alpha   90.00
_cell.angle_beta   90.00
_cell.angle_gamma   90.00
#
_symmetry.space_group_name_H-M   'P 1'
#
loop_
_entity.id
_entity.type
_entity.pdbx_description
1 polymer ?
#
loop_
_entity_poly.entity_id
_entity_poly.type
_entity_poly.pdbx_seq_one_letter_code
_entity_poly.pdbx_strand_id
1 'polypeptide(L)'
;MRQADFFVKKCKKLILNSSNLHSLIENLKKIFCDILKEFDRKLLEDIFNYYYETYDFNNNLYSFVEKFIPIINFLLFENLEYDFNADEKKLILNVFDLSANTLESDKLNKLASAVISLKILD
;
A
#
# COMPACT_ATOMS: atom_id res chain seq x y z
N MET A 1 11.96 -10.09 8.51
CA MET A 1 10.64 -10.44 7.96
C MET A 1 10.01 -9.13 7.53
N ARG A 2 9.81 -8.91 6.22
CA ARG A 2 9.47 -7.57 5.69
C ARG A 2 8.12 -7.15 6.27
N GLN A 3 7.93 -5.87 6.61
CA GLN A 3 6.67 -5.36 7.17
C GLN A 3 5.46 -5.70 6.28
N ALA A 4 5.66 -5.77 4.96
CA ALA A 4 4.67 -6.28 4.00
C ALA A 4 4.29 -7.76 4.22
N ASP A 5 5.24 -8.64 4.53
CA ASP A 5 4.95 -10.05 4.83
C ASP A 5 4.13 -10.18 6.12
N PHE A 6 4.43 -9.32 7.11
CA PHE A 6 3.68 -9.25 8.35
C PHE A 6 2.25 -8.73 8.12
N PHE A 7 2.08 -7.69 7.30
CA PHE A 7 0.79 -7.18 6.84
C PHE A 7 -0.07 -8.31 6.26
N VAL A 8 0.47 -9.00 5.25
CA VAL A 8 -0.23 -10.09 4.56
C VAL A 8 -0.63 -11.17 5.55
N LYS A 9 0.31 -11.68 6.37
CA LYS A 9 0.02 -12.75 7.33
C LYS A 9 -1.08 -12.38 8.33
N LYS A 10 -1.08 -11.14 8.83
CA LYS A 10 -2.10 -10.65 9.78
C LYS A 10 -3.47 -10.53 9.12
N CYS A 11 -3.51 -10.02 7.89
CA CYS A 11 -4.72 -9.89 7.10
C CYS A 11 -5.30 -11.26 6.69
N LYS A 12 -4.47 -12.21 6.24
CA LYS A 12 -4.91 -13.57 5.90
C LYS A 12 -5.58 -14.27 7.09
N LYS A 13 -5.02 -14.10 8.29
CA LYS A 13 -5.61 -14.64 9.52
C LYS A 13 -6.96 -14.02 9.86
N LEU A 14 -7.18 -12.72 9.58
CA LEU A 14 -8.47 -12.07 9.80
C LEU A 14 -9.53 -12.52 8.79
N ILE A 15 -9.15 -12.65 7.52
CA ILE A 15 -10.06 -13.12 6.45
C ILE A 15 -10.63 -14.50 6.80
N LEU A 16 -9.80 -15.42 7.31
CA LEU A 16 -10.23 -16.75 7.71
C LEU A 16 -11.23 -16.79 8.88
N ASN A 17 -11.24 -15.76 9.73
CA ASN A 17 -12.01 -15.75 10.98
C ASN A 17 -13.16 -14.75 10.98
N SER A 18 -13.39 -14.02 9.89
CA SER A 18 -14.43 -12.99 9.85
C SER A 18 -15.71 -13.50 9.19
N SER A 19 -16.84 -13.18 9.81
CA SER A 19 -18.19 -13.42 9.29
C SER A 19 -18.84 -12.16 8.68
N ASN A 20 -18.23 -10.98 8.86
CA ASN A 20 -18.78 -9.70 8.41
C ASN A 20 -17.76 -8.97 7.51
N LEU A 21 -18.17 -8.72 6.26
CA LEU A 21 -17.33 -8.08 5.26
C LEU A 21 -16.95 -6.64 5.63
N HIS A 22 -17.91 -5.84 6.08
CA HIS A 22 -17.64 -4.43 6.44
C HIS A 22 -16.63 -4.32 7.58
N SER A 23 -16.85 -5.09 8.67
CA SER A 23 -15.90 -5.15 9.79
C SER A 23 -14.54 -5.70 9.36
N LEU A 24 -14.50 -6.66 8.44
CA LEU A 24 -13.25 -7.17 7.90
C LEU A 24 -12.46 -6.08 7.18
N ILE A 25 -13.10 -5.34 6.26
CA ILE A 25 -12.45 -4.27 5.50
C ILE A 25 -11.91 -3.17 6.42
N GLU A 26 -12.68 -2.73 7.42
CA GLU A 26 -12.22 -1.75 8.41
C GLU A 26 -11.00 -2.26 9.21
N ASN A 27 -10.98 -3.54 9.56
CA ASN A 27 -9.83 -4.15 10.24
C ASN A 27 -8.60 -4.26 9.31
N LEU A 28 -8.78 -4.54 8.02
CA LEU A 28 -7.69 -4.55 7.04
C LEU A 28 -7.09 -3.15 6.89
N LYS A 29 -7.93 -2.12 6.76
CA LYS A 29 -7.52 -0.71 6.71
C LYS A 29 -6.74 -0.30 7.96
N LYS A 30 -7.23 -0.69 9.14
CA LYS A 30 -6.54 -0.44 10.40
C LYS A 30 -5.15 -1.09 10.42
N ILE A 31 -5.02 -2.33 9.97
CA ILE A 31 -3.71 -3.00 9.90
C ILE A 31 -2.76 -2.31 8.93
N PHE A 32 -3.26 -1.88 7.77
CA PHE A 32 -2.47 -1.12 6.81
C PHE A 32 -1.93 0.16 7.45
N CYS A 33 -2.80 0.92 8.11
CA CYS A 33 -2.42 2.15 8.83
C CYS A 33 -1.45 1.87 9.99
N ASP A 34 -1.67 0.81 10.76
CA ASP A 34 -0.82 0.46 11.92
C ASP A 34 0.61 0.10 11.50
N ILE A 35 0.79 -0.54 10.34
CA ILE A 35 2.11 -0.93 9.81
C ILE A 35 2.87 0.29 9.28
N LEU A 36 2.13 1.27 8.79
CA LEU A 36 2.64 2.52 8.24
C LEU A 36 2.39 3.70 9.19
N LYS A 37 2.31 3.44 10.50
CA LYS A 37 1.88 4.43 11.52
C LYS A 37 2.74 5.70 11.60
N GLU A 38 3.90 5.69 10.98
CA GLU A 38 4.82 6.83 10.90
C GLU A 38 4.36 7.86 9.85
N PHE A 39 3.53 7.45 8.87
CA PHE A 39 2.95 8.32 7.86
C PHE A 39 1.61 8.92 8.32
N ASP A 40 1.18 10.00 7.66
CA ASP A 40 -0.12 10.61 7.93
C ASP A 40 -1.27 9.61 7.74
N ARG A 41 -2.03 9.41 8.80
CA ARG A 41 -3.09 8.42 8.85
C ARG A 41 -4.19 8.68 7.82
N LYS A 42 -4.55 9.94 7.59
CA LYS A 42 -5.64 10.28 6.67
C LYS A 42 -5.24 9.93 5.24
N LEU A 43 -3.99 10.22 4.86
CA LEU A 43 -3.46 9.82 3.55
C LEU A 43 -3.43 8.30 3.37
N LEU A 44 -3.07 7.54 4.41
CA LEU A 44 -3.11 6.07 4.36
C LEU A 44 -4.53 5.53 4.21
N GLU A 45 -5.50 6.11 4.92
CA GLU A 45 -6.92 5.76 4.79
C GLU A 45 -7.44 6.09 3.38
N ASP A 46 -7.07 7.24 2.82
CA ASP A 46 -7.43 7.64 1.45
C ASP A 46 -6.86 6.66 0.41
N ILE A 47 -5.58 6.28 0.53
CA ILE A 47 -4.96 5.25 -0.33
C ILE A 47 -5.74 3.94 -0.21
N PHE A 48 -5.97 3.46 1.00
CA PHE A 48 -6.69 2.20 1.19
C PHE A 48 -8.10 2.24 0.58
N ASN A 49 -8.84 3.32 0.80
CA ASN A 49 -10.18 3.51 0.27
C ASN A 49 -10.17 3.52 -1.27
N TYR A 50 -9.20 4.17 -1.91
CA TYR A 50 -9.04 4.13 -3.35
C TYR A 50 -8.91 2.69 -3.90
N TYR A 51 -8.03 1.88 -3.31
CA TYR A 51 -7.87 0.47 -3.71
C TYR A 51 -9.12 -0.37 -3.43
N TYR A 52 -9.87 -0.03 -2.37
CA TYR A 52 -11.12 -0.71 -2.03
C TYR A 52 -12.28 -0.33 -2.96
N GLU A 53 -12.43 0.94 -3.31
CA GLU A 53 -13.47 1.42 -4.24
C GLU A 53 -13.26 0.86 -5.65
N THR A 54 -12.01 0.66 -6.04
CA THR A 54 -11.61 0.05 -7.33
C THR A 54 -11.51 -1.48 -7.27
N TYR A 55 -11.83 -2.09 -6.13
CA TYR A 55 -11.76 -3.53 -5.96
C TYR A 55 -12.95 -4.23 -6.63
N ASP A 56 -12.64 -5.12 -7.57
CA ASP A 56 -13.63 -6.05 -8.11
C ASP A 56 -13.92 -7.15 -7.09
N PHE A 57 -15.13 -7.16 -6.54
CA PHE A 57 -15.60 -8.16 -5.57
C PHE A 57 -15.67 -9.59 -6.14
N ASN A 58 -15.53 -9.78 -7.45
CA ASN A 58 -15.35 -11.10 -8.05
C ASN A 58 -13.95 -11.67 -7.77
N ASN A 59 -12.98 -10.83 -7.41
CA ASN A 59 -11.67 -11.27 -6.94
C ASN A 59 -11.75 -11.70 -5.46
N ASN A 60 -10.77 -12.49 -5.02
CA ASN A 60 -10.68 -12.92 -3.63
C ASN A 60 -9.96 -11.87 -2.76
N LEU A 61 -10.34 -11.77 -1.49
CA LEU A 61 -9.79 -10.80 -0.54
C LEU A 61 -8.29 -11.02 -0.24
N TYR A 62 -7.73 -12.20 -0.53
CA TYR A 62 -6.29 -12.39 -0.42
C TYR A 62 -5.54 -11.62 -1.50
N SER A 63 -6.03 -11.65 -2.74
CA SER A 63 -5.49 -10.88 -3.86
C SER A 63 -5.65 -9.38 -3.62
N PHE A 64 -6.74 -8.93 -2.97
CA PHE A 64 -6.86 -7.54 -2.51
C PHE A 64 -5.72 -7.14 -1.58
N VAL A 65 -5.46 -7.94 -0.54
CA VAL A 65 -4.39 -7.68 0.44
C VAL A 65 -3.01 -7.67 -0.24
N GLU A 66 -2.76 -8.58 -1.17
CA GLU A 66 -1.47 -8.68 -1.85
C GLU A 66 -1.14 -7.43 -2.70
N LYS A 67 -2.15 -6.66 -3.16
CA LYS A 67 -1.93 -5.38 -3.87
C LYS A 67 -1.23 -4.31 -3.02
N PHE A 68 -1.29 -4.41 -1.69
CA PHE A 68 -0.62 -3.45 -0.81
C PHE A 68 0.86 -3.78 -0.55
N ILE A 69 1.33 -4.98 -0.93
CA ILE A 69 2.74 -5.37 -0.72
C ILE A 69 3.72 -4.38 -1.36
N PRO A 70 3.56 -3.99 -2.65
CA PRO A 70 4.49 -3.06 -3.28
C PRO A 70 4.43 -1.68 -2.64
N ILE A 71 3.25 -1.21 -2.20
CA ILE A 71 3.08 0.09 -1.53
C ILE A 71 3.79 0.09 -0.18
N ILE A 72 3.60 -0.95 0.64
CA ILE A 72 4.26 -1.05 1.94
C ILE A 72 5.77 -1.12 1.78
N ASN A 73 6.26 -1.95 0.84
CA ASN A 73 7.68 -2.01 0.56
C ASN A 73 8.21 -0.67 0.03
N PHE A 74 7.41 0.04 -0.76
CA PHE A 74 7.77 1.34 -1.30
C PHE A 74 7.92 2.39 -0.20
N LEU A 75 6.90 2.58 0.64
CA LEU A 75 6.92 3.60 1.68
C LEU A 75 8.03 3.36 2.72
N LEU A 76 8.41 2.11 2.97
CA LEU A 76 9.37 1.72 4.02
C LEU A 76 10.82 1.56 3.54
N PHE A 77 11.12 1.84 2.29
CA PHE A 77 12.52 1.87 1.85
C PHE A 77 13.13 3.19 2.34
N GLU A 78 14.39 3.14 2.74
CA GLU A 78 15.11 4.31 3.26
C GLU A 78 16.12 4.79 2.21
N ASN A 79 16.24 6.11 2.05
CA ASN A 79 17.53 6.84 2.04
C ASN A 79 17.94 7.64 0.79
N LEU A 80 17.49 8.89 0.59
CA LEU A 80 17.83 9.74 -0.60
C LEU A 80 17.99 11.21 -0.33
N GLU A 81 18.95 11.88 -0.93
CA GLU A 81 19.38 13.18 -0.39
C GLU A 81 18.54 14.40 -0.82
N TYR A 82 17.37 14.22 -1.43
CA TYR A 82 16.49 15.29 -1.93
C TYR A 82 15.14 15.28 -1.20
N ASP A 83 14.55 16.45 -0.92
CA ASP A 83 13.28 16.55 -0.17
C ASP A 83 12.16 17.06 -1.09
N PHE A 84 11.15 16.22 -1.33
CA PHE A 84 10.08 16.50 -2.30
C PHE A 84 8.91 17.26 -1.70
N ASN A 85 8.29 18.13 -2.49
CA ASN A 85 7.09 18.87 -2.08
C ASN A 85 5.79 18.06 -2.28
N ALA A 86 4.70 18.48 -1.64
CA ALA A 86 3.43 17.75 -1.62
C ALA A 86 2.84 17.43 -3.00
N ASP A 87 2.98 18.33 -3.98
CA ASP A 87 2.48 18.11 -5.34
C ASP A 87 3.29 17.04 -6.07
N GLU A 88 4.61 17.02 -5.87
CA GLU A 88 5.48 15.98 -6.42
C GLU A 88 5.20 14.61 -5.80
N LYS A 89 4.99 14.54 -4.46
CA LYS A 89 4.59 13.31 -3.76
C LYS A 89 3.30 12.74 -4.36
N LYS A 90 2.31 13.60 -4.63
CA LYS A 90 1.00 13.22 -5.20
C LYS A 90 1.09 12.77 -6.66
N LEU A 91 1.91 13.44 -7.47
CA LEU A 91 2.17 13.03 -8.85
C LEU A 91 2.80 11.64 -8.92
N ILE A 92 3.71 11.35 -8.00
CA ILE A 92 4.43 10.08 -7.91
C ILE A 92 3.50 8.95 -7.49
N LEU A 93 2.62 9.18 -6.51
CA LEU A 93 1.57 8.23 -6.14
C LEU A 93 0.60 7.97 -7.30
N ASN A 94 0.20 9.01 -8.05
CA ASN A 94 -0.64 8.86 -9.24
C ASN A 94 0.06 8.03 -10.33
N VAL A 95 1.35 8.26 -10.58
CA VAL A 95 2.13 7.44 -11.52
C VAL A 95 2.19 6.00 -11.04
N PHE A 96 2.35 5.76 -9.74
CA PHE A 96 2.31 4.44 -9.14
C PHE A 96 0.96 3.75 -9.34
N ASP A 97 -0.14 4.45 -9.10
CA ASP A 97 -1.50 3.92 -9.28
C ASP A 97 -1.81 3.55 -10.73
N LEU A 98 -1.42 4.42 -11.66
CA LEU A 98 -1.58 4.19 -13.10
C LEU A 98 -0.73 2.99 -13.55
N SER A 99 0.41 2.76 -12.90
CA SER A 99 1.34 1.70 -13.27
C SER A 99 1.15 0.38 -12.51
N ALA A 100 0.47 0.38 -11.37
CA ALA A 100 0.17 -0.81 -10.55
C ALA A 100 -0.67 -1.87 -11.28
N ASN A 101 -1.48 -1.45 -12.27
CA ASN A 101 -2.31 -2.33 -13.08
C ASN A 101 -1.66 -2.71 -14.43
N THR A 102 -0.52 -2.12 -14.79
CA THR A 102 0.11 -2.31 -16.11
C THR A 102 1.55 -2.83 -16.04
N LEU A 103 2.26 -2.65 -14.92
CA LEU A 103 3.63 -3.12 -14.75
C LEU A 103 3.69 -4.44 -13.99
N GLU A 104 4.56 -5.32 -14.46
CA GLU A 104 4.97 -6.52 -13.74
C GLU A 104 5.63 -6.15 -12.40
N SER A 105 5.50 -7.04 -11.41
CA SER A 105 5.92 -6.76 -10.02
C SER A 105 7.39 -6.36 -9.90
N ASP A 106 8.29 -6.91 -10.73
CA ASP A 106 9.71 -6.57 -10.73
C ASP A 106 9.98 -5.14 -11.25
N LYS A 107 9.20 -4.67 -12.22
CA LYS A 107 9.25 -3.29 -12.76
C LYS A 107 8.63 -2.30 -11.78
N LEU A 108 7.56 -2.69 -11.09
CA LEU A 108 7.00 -1.91 -10.00
C LEU A 108 8.00 -1.74 -8.86
N ASN A 109 8.74 -2.80 -8.51
CA ASN A 109 9.80 -2.74 -7.50
C ASN A 109 10.97 -1.85 -7.94
N LYS A 110 11.33 -1.82 -9.23
CA LYS A 110 12.35 -0.90 -9.76
C LYS A 110 11.88 0.55 -9.75
N LEU A 111 10.63 0.81 -10.14
CA LEU A 111 10.01 2.12 -10.05
C LEU A 111 9.94 2.58 -8.60
N ALA A 112 9.54 1.68 -7.69
CA ALA A 112 9.60 1.91 -6.25
C ALA A 112 11.02 2.34 -5.87
N SER A 113 12.04 1.51 -6.11
CA SER A 113 13.42 1.82 -5.74
C SER A 113 13.98 3.11 -6.34
N ALA A 114 13.51 3.56 -7.50
CA ALA A 114 13.88 4.85 -8.09
C ALA A 114 13.15 6.04 -7.43
N VAL A 115 11.97 5.80 -6.88
CA VAL A 115 11.17 6.81 -6.17
C VAL A 115 11.58 6.87 -4.69
N ILE A 116 11.91 5.73 -4.08
CA ILE A 116 12.85 5.70 -2.97
C ILE A 116 14.28 5.81 -3.48
N SER A 117 14.51 6.43 -4.64
CA SER A 117 15.76 7.12 -4.93
C SER A 117 15.70 8.65 -4.74
N LEU A 118 14.57 9.14 -4.24
CA LEU A 118 14.23 10.53 -4.20
C LEU A 118 13.82 11.10 -2.81
N LYS A 119 13.51 10.35 -1.73
CA LYS A 119 13.17 10.83 -0.35
C LYS A 119 11.86 11.61 -0.34
N ILE A 120 10.93 11.05 -1.09
CA ILE A 120 9.63 11.65 -1.33
C ILE A 120 8.76 11.58 -0.08
N LEU A 121 9.03 10.71 0.88
CA LEU A 121 8.20 10.57 2.07
C LEU A 121 9.07 10.78 3.30
N ASP A 122 8.68 11.80 4.05
CA ASP A 122 9.17 12.16 5.38
C ASP A 122 8.08 11.69 6.35
#